data_AF-A0AAW2U8W8-F1
#
_entry.id   AF-A0AAW2U8W8-F1
#
_cell.length_a   1.000
_cell.length_b   1.000
_cell.length_c   1.000
_cell.angle_alpha   90.00
_cell.angle_beta   90.00
_cell.angle_gamma   90.00
#
_symmetry.space_group_name_H-M   'P 1'
#
loop_
_entity.id
_entity.type
_entity.pdbx_description
1 polymer ?
#
loop_
_entity_poly.entity_id
_entity_poly.type
_entity_poly.pdbx_seq_one_letter_code
_entity_poly.pdbx_strand_id
1 'polypeptide(L)'
;MDFKDKKPAWQRVNAVYTPLTVPITQALIAVEGGRGGLRTPGNDALVITALLANYEIERVFIDSGSLADILFGEAYDQMQLGDVPLEGVDTPLYGFAGEVAHPRDMILLPLTLGTSPIRKTCLLKFLVVDIPSAYYVILGRQILNAFRAIISTYHMKIKFPVVRGVDEAQADALHTRKCYVEVIKRGKKRVLEEAPGKKTPTTRKGSNT
;
A
#
# COMPACT_ATOMS: atom_id res chain seq x y z
N MET A 1 10.47 -38.77 -6.94
CA MET A 1 9.27 -38.67 -6.10
C MET A 1 8.41 -37.55 -6.66
N ASP A 2 7.11 -37.76 -6.77
CA ASP A 2 6.18 -36.85 -7.46
C ASP A 2 5.93 -35.56 -6.66
N PHE A 3 5.63 -34.46 -7.36
CA PHE A 3 5.45 -33.11 -6.81
C PHE A 3 3.98 -32.74 -6.53
N LYS A 4 3.04 -33.69 -6.70
CA LYS A 4 1.60 -33.38 -6.78
C LYS A 4 0.83 -33.19 -5.47
N ASP A 5 1.34 -33.63 -4.31
CA ASP A 5 0.56 -33.71 -3.06
C ASP A 5 0.99 -32.77 -1.92
N LYS A 6 1.47 -31.56 -2.23
CA LYS A 6 1.77 -30.54 -1.20
C LYS A 6 0.92 -29.29 -1.37
N LYS A 7 -0.25 -29.31 -0.73
CA LYS A 7 -1.07 -28.12 -0.46
C LYS A 7 -0.21 -27.00 0.14
N PRO A 8 -0.29 -25.76 -0.37
CA PRO A 8 0.54 -24.66 0.11
C PRO A 8 0.24 -24.35 1.59
N ALA A 9 1.27 -23.94 2.33
CA ALA A 9 1.26 -23.89 3.79
C ALA A 9 0.16 -23.00 4.40
N TRP A 10 -0.35 -22.02 3.65
CA TRP A 10 -1.45 -21.15 4.08
C TRP A 10 -2.77 -21.92 4.32
N GLN A 11 -2.97 -23.09 3.69
CA GLN A 11 -4.11 -23.98 3.99
C GLN A 11 -4.01 -24.72 5.34
N ARG A 12 -2.90 -24.58 6.07
CA ARG A 12 -2.65 -25.24 7.37
C ARG A 12 -2.79 -24.29 8.56
N VAL A 13 -3.17 -23.03 8.32
CA VAL A 13 -3.32 -22.01 9.35
C VAL A 13 -4.78 -21.96 9.79
N ASN A 14 -5.07 -22.37 11.03
CA ASN A 14 -6.37 -22.17 11.68
C ASN A 14 -6.55 -20.69 12.05
N ALA A 15 -6.71 -19.83 11.04
CA ALA A 15 -7.09 -18.44 11.23
C ALA A 15 -8.59 -18.38 11.53
N VAL A 16 -8.97 -17.75 12.64
CA VAL A 16 -10.38 -17.49 12.97
C VAL A 16 -10.90 -16.44 11.99
N TYR A 17 -11.62 -16.90 10.96
CA TYR A 17 -12.29 -16.04 10.00
C TYR A 17 -13.53 -15.41 10.66
N THR A 18 -13.42 -14.16 11.08
CA THR A 18 -14.58 -13.30 11.35
C THR A 18 -14.93 -12.54 10.07
N PRO A 19 -16.00 -12.92 9.33
CA PRO A 19 -16.45 -12.16 8.18
C PRO A 19 -16.96 -10.79 8.62
N LEU A 20 -16.17 -9.76 8.41
CA LEU A 20 -16.66 -8.38 8.33
C LEU A 20 -17.32 -8.20 6.95
N THR A 21 -18.55 -8.71 6.81
CA THR A 21 -19.45 -8.38 5.69
C THR A 21 -19.96 -6.95 5.85
N VAL A 22 -19.05 -6.00 5.68
CA VAL A 22 -19.39 -4.59 5.46
C VAL A 22 -19.16 -4.28 3.97
N PRO A 23 -20.18 -3.88 3.21
CA PRO A 23 -19.93 -3.32 1.88
C PRO A 23 -19.03 -2.10 2.04
N ILE A 24 -18.01 -1.96 1.19
CA ILE A 24 -17.00 -0.89 1.31
C ILE A 24 -17.62 0.43 0.82
N THR A 25 -18.42 1.06 1.68
CA THR A 25 -18.94 2.41 1.47
C THR A 25 -17.89 3.46 1.88
N GLN A 26 -17.04 3.79 0.90
CA GLN A 26 -16.40 5.10 0.66
C GLN A 26 -15.09 5.50 1.41
N ALA A 27 -14.15 6.09 0.62
CA ALA A 27 -13.04 7.04 0.92
C ALA A 27 -11.59 6.59 1.29
N LEU A 28 -10.60 7.19 0.59
CA LEU A 28 -9.19 7.33 1.02
C LEU A 28 -9.01 8.48 2.05
N ILE A 29 -7.84 8.46 2.71
CA ILE A 29 -6.96 9.56 3.21
C ILE A 29 -5.59 8.86 3.42
N ALA A 30 -4.39 9.44 3.24
CA ALA A 30 -3.93 10.64 2.51
C ALA A 30 -2.39 10.66 2.26
N VAL A 31 -1.87 11.57 1.41
CA VAL A 31 -0.42 11.88 1.25
C VAL A 31 -0.18 13.39 1.27
N GLU A 32 0.92 13.84 1.90
CA GLU A 32 1.24 15.27 2.10
C GLU A 32 1.43 16.06 0.79
N GLY A 33 0.54 17.02 0.53
CA GLY A 33 0.66 18.04 -0.51
C GLY A 33 1.42 19.30 -0.09
N GLY A 34 2.49 19.17 0.70
CA GLY A 34 3.23 20.31 1.28
C GLY A 34 4.20 21.00 0.31
N ARG A 35 3.80 22.14 -0.29
CA ARG A 35 4.76 23.06 -0.95
C ARG A 35 5.55 23.88 0.08
N GLY A 36 6.42 23.24 0.85
CA GLY A 36 7.25 23.93 1.84
C GLY A 36 8.29 23.01 2.45
N GLY A 37 9.56 23.20 2.09
CA GLY A 37 10.66 22.42 2.65
C GLY A 37 11.04 22.90 4.06
N LEU A 38 10.35 22.42 5.10
CA LEU A 38 10.78 22.57 6.48
C LEU A 38 10.95 21.19 7.14
N ARG A 39 12.18 20.68 7.08
CA ARG A 39 12.56 19.36 7.60
C ARG A 39 12.52 19.39 9.13
N THR A 40 11.51 18.74 9.71
CA THR A 40 11.40 18.53 11.15
C THR A 40 11.79 17.08 11.48
N PRO A 41 12.81 16.83 12.31
CA PRO A 41 13.13 15.46 12.74
C PRO A 41 11.93 14.84 13.46
N GLY A 42 11.47 13.67 12.99
CA GLY A 42 10.38 12.91 13.63
C GLY A 42 8.99 13.04 12.99
N ASN A 43 8.83 13.82 11.92
CA ASN A 43 7.57 13.92 11.14
C ASN A 43 7.62 13.15 9.81
N ASP A 44 8.51 12.16 9.69
CA ASP A 44 8.60 11.31 8.51
C ASP A 44 7.36 10.37 8.41
N ALA A 45 7.02 9.88 7.21
CA ALA A 45 5.90 8.95 7.00
C ALA A 45 6.15 7.56 7.64
N LEU A 46 5.14 6.92 8.24
CA LEU A 46 5.33 5.62 8.90
C LEU A 46 5.40 4.47 7.87
N VAL A 47 6.63 4.09 7.47
CA VAL A 47 6.89 3.00 6.51
C VAL A 47 7.65 1.87 7.17
N ILE A 48 7.06 0.67 7.21
CA ILE A 48 7.63 -0.53 7.82
C ILE A 48 7.98 -1.61 6.77
N THR A 49 8.75 -2.60 7.21
CA THR A 49 8.88 -3.90 6.52
C THR A 49 7.88 -4.90 7.10
N ALA A 50 7.23 -5.70 6.24
CA ALA A 50 6.35 -6.80 6.65
C ALA A 50 6.51 -8.03 5.74
N LEU A 51 6.04 -9.20 6.20
CA LEU A 51 5.91 -10.38 5.33
C LEU A 51 4.48 -10.48 4.79
N LEU A 52 4.29 -10.38 3.48
CA LEU A 52 3.02 -10.58 2.80
C LEU A 52 3.13 -11.83 1.91
N ALA A 53 2.26 -12.84 2.10
CA ALA A 53 2.36 -14.11 1.39
C ALA A 53 3.73 -14.84 1.50
N ASN A 54 4.48 -14.55 2.58
CA ASN A 54 5.88 -14.94 2.85
C ASN A 54 6.96 -14.18 2.05
N TYR A 55 6.60 -13.17 1.26
CA TYR A 55 7.53 -12.23 0.64
C TYR A 55 7.80 -11.06 1.59
N GLU A 56 9.06 -10.65 1.70
CA GLU A 56 9.45 -9.47 2.48
C GLU A 56 9.23 -8.19 1.66
N ILE A 57 8.40 -7.29 2.19
CA ILE A 57 7.99 -6.04 1.54
C ILE A 57 8.45 -4.88 2.42
N GLU A 58 9.43 -4.09 1.94
CA GLU A 58 10.09 -3.01 2.71
C GLU A 58 9.36 -1.66 2.68
N ARG A 59 8.32 -1.52 1.85
CA ARG A 59 7.62 -0.24 1.59
C ARG A 59 6.14 -0.32 1.94
N VAL A 60 5.86 -0.75 3.17
CA VAL A 60 4.50 -0.86 3.71
C VAL A 60 4.17 0.42 4.45
N PHE A 61 3.34 1.27 3.85
CA PHE A 61 2.87 2.51 4.46
C PHE A 61 1.73 2.24 5.44
N ILE A 62 1.78 2.85 6.61
CA ILE A 62 0.76 2.73 7.65
C ILE A 62 -0.14 3.97 7.63
N ASP A 63 -1.42 3.78 7.29
CA ASP A 63 -2.38 4.87 7.15
C ASP A 63 -3.70 4.57 7.88
N SER A 64 -3.84 5.08 9.11
CA SER A 64 -5.11 5.01 9.85
C SER A 64 -6.25 5.85 9.25
N GLY A 65 -5.92 6.78 8.35
CA GLY A 65 -6.88 7.58 7.60
C GLY A 65 -7.58 6.77 6.51
N SER A 66 -6.83 5.91 5.82
CA SER A 66 -7.36 5.06 4.74
C SER A 66 -8.38 4.03 5.25
N LEU A 67 -9.51 3.91 4.55
CA LEU A 67 -10.48 2.83 4.74
C LEU A 67 -10.22 1.63 3.81
N ALA A 68 -9.27 1.76 2.87
CA ALA A 68 -8.85 0.73 1.95
C ALA A 68 -7.43 0.22 2.29
N ASP A 69 -7.27 -1.10 2.26
CA ASP A 69 -5.98 -1.78 2.28
C ASP A 69 -5.57 -2.07 0.84
N ILE A 70 -4.41 -1.56 0.42
CA ILE A 70 -4.01 -1.53 -0.99
C ILE A 70 -2.71 -2.30 -1.19
N LEU A 71 -2.67 -3.15 -2.20
CA LEU A 71 -1.47 -3.73 -2.79
C LEU A 71 -1.27 -3.06 -4.16
N PHE A 72 -0.13 -2.40 -4.39
CA PHE A 72 0.11 -1.77 -5.69
C PHE A 72 0.52 -2.81 -6.75
N GLY A 73 0.06 -2.63 -7.99
CA GLY A 73 0.31 -3.57 -9.09
C GLY A 73 1.78 -3.95 -9.29
N GLU A 74 2.70 -2.97 -9.16
CA GLU A 74 4.15 -3.21 -9.22
C GLU A 74 4.62 -4.28 -8.20
N ALA A 75 4.06 -4.28 -6.99
CA ALA A 75 4.38 -5.28 -5.97
C ALA A 75 3.69 -6.61 -6.24
N TYR A 76 2.41 -6.58 -6.64
CA TYR A 76 1.64 -7.76 -7.00
C TYR A 76 2.34 -8.59 -8.09
N ASP A 77 2.76 -7.94 -9.19
CA ASP A 77 3.45 -8.58 -10.30
C ASP A 77 4.84 -9.13 -9.88
N GLN A 78 5.58 -8.41 -9.03
CA GLN A 78 6.88 -8.85 -8.50
C GLN A 78 6.77 -10.05 -7.55
N MET A 79 5.67 -10.16 -6.80
CA MET A 79 5.44 -11.28 -5.88
C MET A 79 5.12 -12.60 -6.61
N GLN A 80 4.76 -12.57 -7.91
CA GLN A 80 4.50 -13.75 -8.73
C GLN A 80 3.59 -14.78 -8.04
N LEU A 81 2.45 -14.31 -7.52
CA LEU A 81 1.61 -15.06 -6.58
C LEU A 81 0.92 -16.31 -7.17
N GLY A 82 1.07 -16.57 -8.47
CA GLY A 82 0.49 -17.73 -9.15
C GLY A 82 -1.03 -17.69 -9.17
N ASP A 83 -1.67 -18.86 -9.11
CA ASP A 83 -3.13 -19.02 -9.21
C ASP A 83 -3.89 -18.68 -7.91
N VAL A 84 -3.46 -17.65 -7.16
CA VAL A 84 -4.24 -17.15 -6.02
C VAL A 84 -5.52 -16.48 -6.57
N PRO A 85 -6.73 -16.87 -6.12
CA PRO A 85 -7.95 -16.32 -6.65
C PRO A 85 -8.04 -14.80 -6.48
N LEU A 86 -8.43 -14.15 -7.57
CA LEU A 86 -8.79 -12.73 -7.62
C LEU A 86 -10.31 -12.62 -7.59
N GLU A 87 -10.82 -11.73 -6.73
CA GLU A 87 -12.23 -11.36 -6.66
C GLU A 87 -12.43 -10.01 -7.38
N GLY A 88 -13.30 -9.96 -8.38
CA GLY A 88 -13.58 -8.70 -9.11
C GLY A 88 -14.21 -7.63 -8.21
N VAL A 89 -13.87 -6.36 -8.46
CA VAL A 89 -14.37 -5.21 -7.69
C VAL A 89 -14.74 -4.04 -8.61
N ASP A 90 -16.03 -3.69 -8.63
CA ASP A 90 -16.56 -2.57 -9.41
C ASP A 90 -16.54 -1.22 -8.65
N THR A 91 -16.13 -1.21 -7.38
CA THR A 91 -16.17 0.00 -6.53
C THR A 91 -14.90 0.85 -6.70
N PRO A 92 -14.99 2.08 -7.23
CA PRO A 92 -13.84 2.96 -7.33
C PRO A 92 -13.40 3.51 -5.96
N LEU A 93 -12.10 3.75 -5.86
CA LEU A 93 -11.44 4.41 -4.75
C LEU A 93 -11.30 5.91 -5.03
N TYR A 94 -11.69 6.75 -4.07
CA TYR A 94 -11.66 8.21 -4.18
C TYR A 94 -10.60 8.82 -3.27
N GLY A 95 -9.63 9.49 -3.86
CA GLY A 95 -8.56 10.26 -3.23
C GLY A 95 -9.04 11.59 -2.65
N PHE A 96 -8.25 12.13 -1.71
CA PHE A 96 -8.57 13.37 -1.00
C PHE A 96 -8.60 14.59 -1.94
N ALA A 97 -7.77 14.63 -2.98
CA ALA A 97 -7.78 15.71 -3.97
C ALA A 97 -8.71 15.42 -5.16
N GLY A 98 -9.61 14.45 -5.03
CA GLY A 98 -10.58 14.07 -6.06
C GLY A 98 -10.05 13.06 -7.08
N GLU A 99 -8.86 12.48 -6.87
CA GLU A 99 -8.36 11.43 -7.74
C GLU A 99 -9.27 10.19 -7.68
N VAL A 100 -9.49 9.52 -8.81
CA VAL A 100 -10.27 8.27 -8.87
C VAL A 100 -9.37 7.14 -9.34
N ALA A 101 -9.30 6.08 -8.54
CA ALA A 101 -8.59 4.85 -8.84
C ALA A 101 -9.57 3.70 -8.92
N HIS A 102 -9.55 2.94 -10.02
CA HIS A 102 -10.31 1.70 -10.13
C HIS A 102 -9.38 0.56 -9.69
N PRO A 103 -9.70 -0.21 -8.63
CA PRO A 103 -9.00 -1.45 -8.35
C PRO A 103 -9.07 -2.37 -9.57
N ARG A 104 -7.98 -3.09 -9.82
CA ARG A 104 -7.92 -4.15 -10.82
C ARG A 104 -8.78 -5.34 -10.34
N ASP A 105 -8.50 -5.76 -9.12
CA ASP A 105 -9.07 -6.94 -8.44
C ASP A 105 -8.91 -6.78 -6.92
N MET A 106 -9.47 -7.72 -6.16
CA MET A 106 -9.23 -7.91 -4.73
C MET A 106 -8.63 -9.29 -4.46
N ILE A 107 -7.64 -9.36 -3.57
CA ILE A 107 -6.89 -10.58 -3.27
C ILE A 107 -6.84 -10.85 -1.75
N LEU A 108 -6.94 -12.12 -1.37
CA LEU A 108 -6.87 -12.57 0.02
C LEU A 108 -5.48 -13.12 0.34
N LEU A 109 -4.68 -12.39 1.13
CA LEU A 109 -3.27 -12.73 1.41
C LEU A 109 -2.99 -12.78 2.92
N PRO A 110 -2.11 -13.69 3.39
CA PRO A 110 -1.65 -13.70 4.77
C PRO A 110 -0.59 -12.61 4.96
N LEU A 111 -0.94 -11.58 5.73
CA LEU A 111 0.00 -10.57 6.23
C LEU A 111 0.54 -11.03 7.58
N THR A 112 1.86 -10.93 7.75
CA THR A 112 2.55 -11.21 9.01
C THR A 112 3.34 -9.99 9.46
N LEU A 113 3.02 -9.51 10.66
CA LEU A 113 3.74 -8.45 11.36
C LEU A 113 4.53 -9.04 12.53
N GLY A 114 5.63 -8.38 12.88
CA GLY A 114 6.49 -8.76 14.00
C GLY A 114 7.79 -9.44 13.59
N THR A 115 8.69 -9.58 14.57
CA THR A 115 10.05 -10.08 14.37
C THR A 115 10.25 -11.48 14.95
N SER A 116 11.10 -12.29 14.33
CA SER A 116 11.34 -13.67 14.82
C SER A 116 11.86 -13.64 16.27
N PRO A 117 11.33 -14.45 17.22
CA PRO A 117 10.41 -15.58 17.02
C PRO A 117 8.92 -15.25 17.23
N ILE A 118 8.55 -14.02 17.55
CA ILE A 118 7.18 -13.63 17.91
C ILE A 118 6.56 -12.88 16.73
N ARG A 119 5.62 -13.51 16.04
CA ARG A 119 4.93 -12.90 14.89
C ARG A 119 3.42 -13.08 15.01
N LYS A 120 2.66 -12.19 14.40
CA LYS A 120 1.21 -12.32 14.24
C LYS A 120 0.88 -12.36 12.75
N THR A 121 0.13 -13.38 12.34
CA THR A 121 -0.32 -13.57 10.96
C THR A 121 -1.85 -13.48 10.89
N CYS A 122 -2.36 -12.69 9.95
CA CYS A 122 -3.79 -12.55 9.67
C CYS A 122 -4.04 -12.69 8.17
N LEU A 123 -5.07 -13.45 7.78
CA LEU A 123 -5.50 -13.62 6.40
C LEU A 123 -6.49 -12.51 6.05
N LEU A 124 -6.11 -11.61 5.12
CA LEU A 124 -6.74 -10.30 4.95
C LEU A 124 -6.91 -9.96 3.47
N LYS A 125 -7.93 -9.16 3.14
CA LYS A 125 -8.20 -8.72 1.77
C LYS A 125 -7.44 -7.43 1.46
N PHE A 126 -6.90 -7.35 0.24
CA PHE A 126 -6.23 -6.17 -0.31
C PHE A 126 -6.85 -5.85 -1.67
N LEU A 127 -7.05 -4.57 -1.95
CA LEU A 127 -7.37 -4.09 -3.29
C LEU A 127 -6.08 -3.96 -4.10
N VAL A 128 -6.01 -4.63 -5.25
CA VAL A 128 -4.90 -4.51 -6.20
C VAL A 128 -5.13 -3.25 -7.04
N VAL A 129 -4.18 -2.30 -7.02
CA VAL A 129 -4.33 -1.00 -7.70
C VAL A 129 -3.14 -0.73 -8.62
N ASP A 130 -3.41 -0.65 -9.92
CA ASP A 130 -2.40 -0.47 -10.98
C ASP A 130 -2.03 1.01 -11.19
N ILE A 131 -1.70 1.71 -10.09
CA ILE A 131 -1.24 3.10 -10.11
C ILE A 131 0.22 3.19 -9.66
N PRO A 132 1.10 3.91 -10.38
CA PRO A 132 2.50 4.08 -9.98
C PRO A 132 2.64 4.78 -8.62
N SER A 133 3.11 4.02 -7.62
CA SER A 133 3.30 4.46 -6.23
C SER A 133 4.76 4.44 -5.79
N ALA A 134 5.08 5.14 -4.70
CA ALA A 134 6.36 4.99 -4.00
C ALA A 134 6.36 3.80 -3.02
N TYR A 135 5.16 3.39 -2.60
CA TYR A 135 4.90 2.31 -1.65
C TYR A 135 4.48 1.03 -2.39
N TYR A 136 4.61 -0.11 -1.73
CA TYR A 136 4.15 -1.40 -2.24
C TYR A 136 2.82 -1.83 -1.61
N VAL A 137 2.59 -1.45 -0.36
CA VAL A 137 1.36 -1.73 0.37
C VAL A 137 0.95 -0.50 1.16
N ILE A 138 -0.36 -0.26 1.30
CA ILE A 138 -0.96 0.61 2.31
C ILE A 138 -1.76 -0.27 3.26
N LEU A 139 -1.41 -0.23 4.56
CA LEU A 139 -2.23 -0.81 5.62
C LEU A 139 -3.17 0.27 6.14
N GLY A 140 -4.42 0.16 5.72
CA GLY A 140 -5.53 0.98 6.14
C GLY A 140 -6.08 0.57 7.50
N ARG A 141 -7.13 1.27 7.91
CA ARG A 141 -7.79 1.09 9.21
C ARG A 141 -8.30 -0.33 9.44
N GLN A 142 -8.73 -1.05 8.41
CA GLN A 142 -9.34 -2.37 8.56
C GLN A 142 -8.28 -3.42 8.96
N ILE A 143 -7.13 -3.47 8.30
CA ILE A 143 -6.02 -4.33 8.73
C ILE A 143 -5.47 -3.88 10.08
N LEU A 144 -5.29 -2.58 10.32
CA LEU A 144 -4.81 -2.07 11.61
C LEU A 144 -5.73 -2.52 12.77
N ASN A 145 -7.05 -2.47 12.57
CA ASN A 145 -8.05 -2.98 13.53
C ASN A 145 -7.96 -4.50 13.70
N ALA A 146 -7.80 -5.27 12.62
CA ALA A 146 -7.63 -6.73 12.70
C ALA A 146 -6.37 -7.13 13.50
N PHE A 147 -5.28 -6.37 13.35
CA PHE A 147 -4.10 -6.53 14.19
C PHE A 147 -4.28 -6.02 15.62
N ARG A 148 -5.31 -5.19 15.90
CA ARG A 148 -5.47 -4.39 17.12
C ARG A 148 -4.25 -3.49 17.35
N ALA A 149 -3.77 -2.89 16.26
CA ALA A 149 -2.57 -2.08 16.23
C ALA A 149 -2.80 -0.68 16.82
N ILE A 150 -1.85 -0.22 17.63
CA ILE A 150 -1.73 1.16 18.09
C ILE A 150 -0.56 1.79 17.34
N ILE A 151 -0.82 2.90 16.66
CA ILE A 151 0.21 3.68 15.95
C ILE A 151 0.79 4.73 16.90
N SER A 152 2.11 4.79 16.99
CA SER A 152 2.82 5.93 17.56
C SER A 152 3.61 6.61 16.45
N THR A 153 3.11 7.74 15.97
CA THR A 153 3.81 8.61 15.01
C THR A 153 5.10 9.14 15.64
N TYR A 154 5.04 9.64 16.89
CA TYR A 154 6.20 10.15 17.61
C TYR A 154 7.36 9.14 17.76
N HIS A 155 7.06 7.87 18.02
CA HIS A 155 8.08 6.82 18.08
C HIS A 155 8.33 6.11 16.74
N MET A 156 7.62 6.47 15.68
CA MET A 156 7.67 5.81 14.37
C MET A 156 7.47 4.28 14.45
N LYS A 157 6.47 3.83 15.23
CA LYS A 157 6.19 2.41 15.50
C LYS A 157 4.70 2.10 15.42
N ILE A 158 4.37 0.84 15.11
CA ILE A 158 3.10 0.23 15.48
C ILE A 158 3.32 -0.82 16.58
N LYS A 159 2.35 -0.95 17.49
CA LYS A 159 2.32 -1.99 18.54
C LYS A 159 1.05 -2.82 18.43
N PHE A 160 1.14 -4.14 18.55
CA PHE A 160 -0.02 -5.03 18.45
C PHE A 160 0.08 -6.20 19.44
N PRO A 161 -1.06 -6.70 19.97
CA PRO A 161 -1.07 -7.83 20.88
C PRO A 161 -0.72 -9.15 20.17
N VAL A 162 0.09 -9.94 20.86
CA VAL A 162 0.58 -11.28 20.49
C VAL A 162 0.31 -12.25 21.64
N VAL A 163 0.44 -13.57 21.42
CA VAL A 163 0.03 -14.63 22.37
C VAL A 163 0.61 -14.44 23.79
N ARG A 164 1.81 -13.85 23.92
CA ARG A 164 2.47 -13.59 25.21
C ARG A 164 2.94 -12.13 25.36
N GLY A 165 2.08 -11.18 25.02
CA GLY A 165 2.30 -9.76 25.31
C GLY A 165 1.99 -8.83 24.14
N VAL A 166 2.88 -7.87 23.90
CA VAL A 166 2.80 -6.89 22.81
C VAL A 166 4.09 -6.96 22.03
N ASP A 167 3.98 -7.00 20.70
CA ASP A 167 5.09 -6.88 19.77
C ASP A 167 5.00 -5.55 19.02
N GLU A 168 6.09 -5.13 18.39
CA GLU A 168 6.19 -3.86 17.67
C GLU A 168 6.85 -4.01 16.29
N ALA A 169 6.38 -3.22 15.32
CA ALA A 169 7.09 -2.99 14.07
C ALA A 169 7.53 -1.53 13.99
N GLN A 170 8.81 -1.32 13.74
CA GLN A 170 9.49 -0.02 13.67
C GLN A 170 9.60 0.43 12.21
N ALA A 171 9.41 1.73 11.97
CA ALA A 171 9.66 2.31 10.65
C ALA A 171 11.14 2.27 10.30
N ASP A 172 11.46 1.90 9.07
CA ASP A 172 12.80 2.01 8.52
C ASP A 172 13.01 3.44 8.01
N ALA A 173 13.88 4.20 8.68
CA ALA A 173 14.17 5.59 8.34
C ALA A 173 14.81 5.76 6.93
N LEU A 174 15.53 4.76 6.42
CA LEU A 174 16.09 4.78 5.08
C LEU A 174 15.00 4.56 4.03
N HIS A 175 14.16 3.54 4.21
CA HIS A 175 13.05 3.27 3.28
C HIS A 175 11.99 4.36 3.30
N THR A 176 11.67 4.89 4.46
CA THR A 176 10.80 6.06 4.63
C THR A 176 11.29 7.26 3.81
N ARG A 177 12.57 7.63 3.93
CA ARG A 177 13.17 8.76 3.19
C ARG A 177 13.25 8.51 1.70
N LYS A 178 13.56 7.28 1.26
CA LYS A 178 13.51 6.88 -0.16
C LYS A 178 12.10 7.08 -0.72
N CYS A 179 11.07 6.60 -0.02
CA CYS A 179 9.68 6.75 -0.45
C CYS A 179 9.27 8.22 -0.57
N TYR A 180 9.58 9.06 0.42
CA TYR A 180 9.29 10.50 0.40
C TYR A 180 9.91 11.21 -0.82
N VAL A 181 11.17 10.90 -1.15
CA VAL A 181 11.84 11.44 -2.35
C VAL A 181 11.16 10.98 -3.64
N GLU A 182 10.73 9.72 -3.73
CA GLU A 182 10.01 9.19 -4.89
C GLU A 182 8.61 9.81 -5.05
N VAL A 183 7.87 10.03 -3.95
CA VAL A 183 6.59 10.77 -3.96
C VAL A 183 6.79 12.16 -4.57
N ILE A 184 7.79 12.92 -4.12
CA ILE A 184 8.06 14.28 -4.63
C ILE A 184 8.43 14.26 -6.13
N LYS A 185 9.29 13.32 -6.56
CA LYS A 185 9.68 13.19 -7.98
C LYS A 185 8.45 12.90 -8.86
N ARG A 186 7.60 11.95 -8.44
CA ARG A 186 6.40 11.53 -9.17
C ARG A 186 5.34 12.64 -9.20
N GLY A 187 5.13 13.35 -8.09
CA GLY A 187 4.25 14.52 -8.03
C GLY A 187 4.69 15.64 -8.98
N LYS A 188 5.99 15.96 -9.03
CA LYS A 188 6.55 16.92 -10.00
C LYS A 188 6.33 16.48 -11.45
N LYS A 189 6.46 15.19 -11.75
CA LYS A 189 6.23 14.65 -13.09
C LYS A 189 4.78 14.84 -13.53
N ARG A 190 3.79 14.47 -12.70
CA ARG A 190 2.35 14.64 -13.02
C ARG A 190 2.00 16.10 -13.31
N VAL A 191 2.44 17.04 -12.47
CA VAL A 191 2.23 18.49 -12.67
C VAL A 191 2.85 19.02 -13.98
N LEU A 192 3.92 18.40 -14.49
CA LEU A 192 4.52 18.76 -15.78
C LEU A 192 3.78 18.14 -16.98
N GLU A 193 3.20 16.96 -16.81
CA GLU A 193 2.40 16.27 -17.85
C GLU A 193 0.98 16.86 -17.97
N GLU A 194 0.42 17.40 -16.89
CA GLU A 194 -0.88 18.10 -16.84
C GLU A 194 -0.80 19.59 -17.27
N ALA A 195 0.40 20.12 -17.52
CA ALA A 195 0.58 21.52 -17.92
C ALA A 195 0.10 21.76 -19.37
N PRO A 196 -0.67 22.83 -19.67
CA PRO A 196 -1.16 23.10 -21.02
C PRO A 196 -0.02 23.21 -22.03
N GLY A 197 -0.08 22.38 -23.08
CA GLY A 197 1.05 22.19 -24.00
C GLY A 197 1.52 23.48 -24.68
N LYS A 198 2.86 23.65 -24.74
CA LYS A 198 3.50 24.63 -25.64
C LYS A 198 3.12 24.31 -27.08
N LYS A 199 2.24 25.12 -27.68
CA LYS A 199 1.91 25.04 -29.10
C LYS A 199 3.20 25.20 -29.92
N THR A 200 3.51 24.20 -30.74
CA THR A 200 4.60 24.27 -31.71
C THR A 200 4.34 25.40 -32.73
N PRO A 201 5.34 26.16 -33.17
CA PRO A 201 5.15 27.18 -34.20
C PRO A 201 4.80 26.51 -35.54
N THR A 202 3.57 26.69 -36.02
CA THR A 202 3.21 26.33 -37.39
C THR A 202 3.87 27.28 -38.38
N THR A 203 4.90 26.80 -39.08
CA THR A 203 5.55 27.51 -40.18
C THR A 203 4.54 27.79 -41.30
N ARG A 204 4.06 29.04 -41.42
CA ARG A 204 3.33 29.48 -42.61
C ARG A 204 4.29 29.56 -43.79
N LYS A 205 4.24 28.59 -44.70
CA LYS A 205 4.71 28.79 -46.08
C LYS A 205 3.75 29.77 -46.75
N GLY A 206 4.20 31.00 -46.96
CA GLY A 206 3.52 31.94 -47.85
C GLY A 206 3.70 31.51 -49.30
N SER A 207 2.60 31.22 -49.98
CA SER A 207 2.55 31.11 -51.43
C SER A 207 2.36 32.50 -52.03
N ASN A 208 3.36 33.01 -52.74
CA ASN A 208 3.18 34.18 -53.59
C ASN A 208 2.72 33.71 -54.98
N THR A 209 1.53 34.17 -55.36
CA THR A 209 1.09 34.36 -56.75
C THR A 209 1.22 35.84 -57.09
#